data_AF-A0A1G8HUF7-F1
#
_entry.id   AF-A0A1G8HUF7-F1
#
_cell.length_a   1.000
_cell.length_b   1.000
_cell.length_c   1.000
_cell.angle_alpha   90.00
_cell.angle_beta   90.00
_cell.angle_gamma   90.00
#
_symmetry.space_group_name_H-M   'P 1'
#
loop_
_entity.id
_entity.type
_entity.pdbx_description
1 polymer ?
#
loop_
_entity_poly.entity_id
_entity_poly.type
_entity_poly.pdbx_seq_one_letter_code
_entity_poly.pdbx_strand_id
1 'polypeptide(L)'
;MYDQVLEITEGRTCDFSLLWETEDENRARTPVDLTDAIIELEIRKSSDDSLLLRLSSEDGEITIAEPTTGESQYHIAPSQTEGQAAENWRDALWEVLVTFPSLDKYAIASGQARLIRGIVQSRT
;
A
#
# COMPACT_ATOMS: atom_id res chain seq x y z
N MET A 1 -10.26 1.63 -14.74
CA MET A 1 -10.81 0.45 -14.05
C MET A 1 -9.70 0.01 -13.11
N TYR A 2 -9.90 0.16 -11.80
CA TYR A 2 -8.91 -0.26 -10.80
C TYR A 2 -8.93 -1.79 -10.76
N ASP A 3 -7.86 -2.45 -11.19
CA ASP A 3 -7.84 -3.91 -11.35
C ASP A 3 -7.52 -4.66 -10.05
N GLN A 4 -7.15 -3.92 -9.00
CA GLN A 4 -6.76 -4.48 -7.71
C GLN A 4 -7.63 -3.94 -6.57
N VAL A 5 -8.07 -4.86 -5.71
CA VAL A 5 -8.78 -4.54 -4.46
C VAL A 5 -7.90 -4.97 -3.30
N LEU A 6 -7.53 -4.02 -2.44
CA LEU A 6 -6.82 -4.29 -1.20
C LEU A 6 -7.85 -4.52 -0.09
N GLU A 7 -7.99 -5.76 0.36
CA GLU A 7 -8.91 -6.15 1.43
C GLU A 7 -8.18 -6.24 2.77
N ILE A 8 -8.56 -5.36 3.69
CA ILE A 8 -7.98 -5.29 5.04
C ILE A 8 -9.05 -5.69 6.03
N THR A 9 -8.73 -6.56 6.98
CA THR A 9 -9.64 -6.85 8.09
C THR A 9 -9.30 -5.96 9.27
N GLU A 10 -10.31 -5.26 9.80
CA GLU A 10 -10.19 -4.40 10.98
C GLU A 10 -9.49 -5.12 12.15
N GLY A 11 -8.46 -4.48 12.72
CA GLY A 11 -7.74 -4.99 13.88
C GLY A 11 -6.93 -6.26 13.58
N ARG A 12 -6.55 -6.50 12.32
CA ARG A 12 -5.67 -7.60 11.92
C ARG A 12 -4.51 -7.09 11.11
N THR A 13 -3.40 -7.82 11.19
CA THR A 13 -2.25 -7.61 10.31
C THR A 13 -2.66 -7.88 8.86
N CYS A 14 -2.26 -7.00 7.96
CA CYS A 14 -2.33 -7.21 6.51
C CYS A 14 -0.95 -6.98 5.92
N ASP A 15 -0.35 -8.06 5.42
CA ASP A 15 0.95 -8.05 4.76
C ASP A 15 0.78 -8.34 3.27
N PHE A 16 1.49 -7.59 2.44
CA PHE A 16 1.58 -7.86 1.00
C PHE A 16 2.90 -7.33 0.44
N SER A 17 3.25 -7.74 -0.78
CA SER A 17 4.38 -7.18 -1.51
C SER A 17 3.97 -6.70 -2.89
N LEU A 18 4.72 -5.75 -3.42
CA LEU A 18 4.64 -5.30 -4.80
C LEU A 18 6.00 -5.46 -5.45
N LEU A 19 5.98 -5.90 -6.71
CA LEU A 19 7.15 -5.97 -7.56
C LEU A 19 6.99 -4.91 -8.66
N TRP A 20 7.91 -3.96 -8.74
CA TRP A 20 7.94 -2.98 -9.81
C TRP A 20 8.94 -3.35 -10.89
N GLU A 21 8.41 -3.62 -12.09
CA GLU A 21 9.20 -3.89 -13.29
C GLU A 21 8.85 -2.89 -14.39
N THR A 22 9.81 -2.63 -15.26
CA THR A 22 9.60 -1.94 -16.54
C THR A 22 9.70 -2.95 -17.68
N GLU A 23 8.84 -2.78 -18.68
CA GLU A 23 8.85 -3.59 -19.89
C GLU A 23 9.54 -2.81 -21.02
N ASP A 24 10.56 -3.43 -21.65
CA ASP A 24 11.28 -2.84 -22.78
C ASP A 24 10.57 -3.10 -24.13
N GLU A 25 11.14 -2.60 -25.23
CA GLU A 25 10.60 -2.79 -26.58
C GLU A 25 10.51 -4.27 -27.00
N ASN A 26 11.29 -5.16 -26.36
CA ASN A 26 11.31 -6.60 -26.62
C ASN A 26 10.37 -7.38 -25.69
N ARG A 27 9.59 -6.69 -24.85
CA ARG A 27 8.76 -7.27 -23.79
C ARG A 27 9.57 -7.97 -22.68
N ALA A 28 10.85 -7.66 -22.55
CA ALA A 28 11.64 -8.09 -21.42
C ALA A 28 11.27 -7.23 -20.22
N ARG A 29 11.01 -7.88 -19.09
CA ARG A 29 10.73 -7.21 -17.82
C ARG A 29 12.00 -7.09 -17.00
N THR A 30 12.33 -5.88 -16.60
CA THR A 30 13.49 -5.58 -15.77
C THR A 30 13.01 -4.91 -14.48
N PRO A 31 13.39 -5.42 -13.30
CA PRO A 31 13.09 -4.76 -12.04
C PRO A 31 13.61 -3.33 -12.00
N VAL A 32 12.85 -2.45 -11.36
CA VAL A 32 13.29 -1.09 -11.09
C VAL A 32 14.17 -1.09 -9.84
N ASP A 33 15.33 -0.46 -9.92
CA ASP A 33 16.20 -0.26 -8.76
C ASP A 33 15.59 0.79 -7.82
N LEU A 34 15.26 0.40 -6.60
CA LEU A 34 14.63 1.22 -5.56
C LEU A 34 15.65 1.81 -4.58
N THR A 35 16.95 1.78 -4.89
CA THR A 35 17.99 2.30 -4.01
C THR A 35 17.72 3.76 -3.64
N ASP A 36 17.75 4.04 -2.33
CA ASP A 36 17.47 5.36 -1.73
C ASP A 36 16.09 5.94 -2.05
N ALA A 37 15.17 5.14 -2.60
CA ALA A 37 13.80 5.57 -2.84
C ALA A 37 12.98 5.56 -1.55
N ILE A 38 12.09 6.55 -1.42
CA ILE A 38 11.07 6.58 -0.37
C ILE A 38 9.78 6.05 -0.96
N ILE A 39 9.16 5.08 -0.30
CA ILE A 39 7.89 4.49 -0.71
C ILE A 39 6.83 4.83 0.31
N GLU A 40 5.67 5.25 -0.20
CA GLU A 40 4.51 5.59 0.60
C GLU A 40 3.29 4.81 0.09
N LEU A 41 2.51 4.25 1.00
CA LEU A 41 1.16 3.76 0.72
C LEU A 41 0.20 4.75 1.32
N GLU A 42 -0.72 5.30 0.54
CA GLU A 42 -1.81 6.11 1.05
C GLU A 42 -3.15 5.45 0.73
N ILE A 43 -4.05 5.45 1.71
CA ILE A 43 -5.44 5.07 1.54
C ILE A 43 -6.30 6.28 1.89
N ARG A 44 -7.09 6.73 0.92
CA ARG A 44 -7.89 7.97 1.01
C ARG A 44 -9.31 7.72 0.56
N LYS A 45 -10.25 8.52 1.08
CA LYS A 45 -11.62 8.54 0.56
C LYS A 45 -11.67 9.21 -0.80
N SER A 46 -12.29 8.57 -1.79
CA SER A 46 -12.44 9.17 -3.12
C SER A 46 -13.30 10.45 -3.13
N SER A 47 -14.22 10.57 -2.18
CA SER A 47 -15.23 11.63 -2.14
C SER A 47 -14.70 12.98 -1.66
N ASP A 48 -13.76 12.98 -0.71
CA ASP A 48 -13.26 14.20 -0.06
C ASP A 48 -11.74 14.21 0.18
N ASP A 49 -11.02 13.20 -0.34
CA ASP A 49 -9.56 13.04 -0.22
C ASP A 49 -9.04 12.88 1.23
N SER A 50 -9.93 12.59 2.19
CA SER A 50 -9.54 12.34 3.58
C SER A 50 -8.64 11.12 3.69
N LEU A 51 -7.50 11.30 4.37
CA LEU A 51 -6.58 10.21 4.68
C LEU A 51 -7.18 9.24 5.72
N LEU A 52 -7.19 7.95 5.38
CA LEU A 52 -7.64 6.86 6.24
C LEU A 52 -6.47 6.08 6.83
N LEU A 53 -5.42 5.88 6.03
CA LEU A 53 -4.21 5.16 6.41
C LEU A 53 -3.04 5.66 5.55
N ARG A 54 -1.87 5.81 6.16
CA ARG A 54 -0.60 6.03 5.45
C ARG A 54 0.43 5.09 6.03
N LEU A 55 1.21 4.45 5.16
CA LEU A 55 2.45 3.79 5.52
C LEU A 55 3.61 4.52 4.86
N SER A 56 4.77 4.53 5.52
CA SER A 56 6.02 5.03 4.96
C SER A 56 7.16 4.05 5.15
N SER A 57 8.06 3.96 4.17
CA SER A 57 9.34 3.28 4.33
C SER A 57 10.24 3.97 5.35
N GLU A 58 10.07 5.27 5.57
CA GLU A 58 10.83 6.02 6.60
C GLU A 58 10.39 5.65 8.02
N ASP A 59 9.13 5.24 8.20
CA ASP A 59 8.56 4.84 9.49
C ASP A 59 8.74 3.33 9.77
N GLY A 60 9.36 2.60 8.85
CA GLY A 60 9.65 1.15 8.96
C GLY A 60 8.46 0.24 8.68
N GLU A 61 7.33 0.78 8.21
CA GLU A 61 6.11 0.04 7.87
C GLU A 61 6.17 -0.56 6.45
N ILE A 62 7.05 -0.01 5.62
CA ILE A 62 7.38 -0.53 4.30
C ILE A 62 8.86 -0.92 4.29
N THR A 63 9.15 -2.16 3.91
CA THR A 63 10.51 -2.72 3.86
C THR A 63 10.94 -2.95 2.42
N ILE A 64 12.15 -2.53 2.08
CA ILE A 64 12.83 -2.81 0.81
C ILE A 64 14.07 -3.64 1.16
N ALA A 65 13.93 -4.97 1.19
CA ALA A 65 14.99 -5.85 1.68
C ALA A 65 16.21 -5.90 0.73
N GLU A 66 15.94 -5.90 -0.58
CA GLU A 66 16.97 -5.84 -1.63
C GLU A 66 16.53 -4.85 -2.72
N PRO A 67 16.98 -3.58 -2.67
CA PRO A 67 16.43 -2.53 -3.54
C PRO A 67 16.54 -2.79 -5.04
N THR A 68 17.52 -3.58 -5.48
CA THR A 68 17.75 -3.92 -6.88
C THR A 68 16.76 -4.94 -7.44
N THR A 69 15.93 -5.59 -6.60
CA THR A 69 14.90 -6.53 -7.05
C THR A 69 13.59 -5.85 -7.40
N GLY A 70 13.44 -4.55 -7.13
CA GLY A 70 12.18 -3.83 -7.33
C GLY A 70 11.05 -4.28 -6.41
N GLU A 71 11.33 -5.12 -5.40
CA GLU A 71 10.33 -5.62 -4.45
C GLU A 71 10.23 -4.73 -3.21
N SER A 72 9.00 -4.35 -2.87
CA SER A 72 8.65 -3.67 -1.61
C SER A 72 7.63 -4.49 -0.84
N GLN A 73 7.78 -4.53 0.49
CA GLN A 73 6.92 -5.26 1.41
C GLN A 73 6.19 -4.28 2.32
N TYR A 74 4.89 -4.45 2.47
CA TYR A 74 4.01 -3.55 3.21
C TYR A 74 3.45 -4.27 4.42
N HIS A 75 3.57 -3.65 5.58
CA HIS A 75 3.03 -4.16 6.84
C HIS A 75 1.99 -3.19 7.40
N ILE A 76 0.73 -3.58 7.35
CA ILE A 76 -0.35 -2.87 8.05
C ILE A 76 -0.55 -3.55 9.40
N ALA A 77 -0.17 -2.88 10.48
CA ALA A 77 -0.33 -3.38 11.83
C ALA A 77 -1.82 -3.35 12.28
N PRO A 78 -2.24 -4.24 13.19
CA PRO A 78 -3.61 -4.24 13.74
C PRO A 78 -4.04 -2.86 14.27
N SER A 79 -3.15 -2.17 14.98
CA SER A 79 -3.41 -0.86 15.60
C SER A 79 -3.69 0.25 14.60
N GLN A 80 -3.32 0.10 13.33
CA GLN A 80 -3.58 1.10 12.30
C GLN A 80 -5.02 1.05 11.79
N THR A 81 -5.71 -0.08 11.98
CA THR A 81 -7.10 -0.27 11.50
C THR A 81 -8.10 -0.58 12.60
N GLU A 82 -7.64 -0.89 13.82
CA GLU A 82 -8.51 -1.14 14.98
C GLU A 82 -9.42 0.05 15.28
N GLY A 83 -10.72 -0.21 15.44
CA GLY A 83 -11.72 0.80 15.76
C GLY A 83 -12.13 1.69 14.58
N GLN A 84 -11.57 1.47 13.39
CA GLN A 84 -12.02 2.15 12.19
C GLN A 84 -13.35 1.57 11.68
N ALA A 85 -14.30 2.45 11.35
CA ALA A 85 -15.58 2.03 10.80
C ALA A 85 -15.46 1.64 9.31
N ALA A 86 -15.89 0.44 8.93
CA ALA A 86 -15.88 -0.04 7.55
C ALA A 86 -16.67 0.89 6.60
N GLU A 87 -17.68 1.59 7.10
CA GLU A 87 -18.46 2.57 6.36
C GLU A 87 -17.60 3.75 5.87
N ASN A 88 -16.55 4.11 6.61
CA ASN A 88 -15.61 5.16 6.21
C ASN A 88 -14.73 4.75 5.03
N TRP A 89 -14.68 3.45 4.68
CA TRP A 89 -13.85 2.90 3.62
C TRP A 89 -14.64 2.54 2.36
N ARG A 90 -15.94 2.87 2.29
CA ARG A 90 -16.84 2.43 1.21
C ARG A 90 -16.35 2.80 -0.20
N ASP A 91 -15.71 3.96 -0.32
CA ASP A 91 -15.17 4.52 -1.55
C ASP A 91 -13.67 4.78 -1.43
N ALA A 92 -12.99 4.02 -0.56
CA ALA A 92 -11.56 4.19 -0.34
C ALA A 92 -10.76 3.75 -1.58
N LEU A 93 -9.78 4.56 -1.93
CA LEU A 93 -8.77 4.28 -2.94
C LEU A 93 -7.43 4.16 -2.24
N TRP A 94 -6.59 3.24 -2.71
CA TRP A 94 -5.20 3.18 -2.29
C TRP A 94 -4.29 3.51 -3.46
N GLU A 95 -3.15 4.09 -3.14
CA GLU A 95 -2.07 4.39 -4.08
C GLU A 95 -0.73 4.14 -3.41
N VAL A 96 0.20 3.56 -4.16
CA VAL A 96 1.60 3.46 -3.77
C VAL A 96 2.40 4.43 -4.62
N LEU A 97 3.09 5.33 -3.92
CA LEU A 97 3.95 6.36 -4.48
C LEU A 97 5.41 6.03 -4.17
N VAL A 98 6.26 6.17 -5.18
CA VAL A 98 7.72 6.07 -5.05
C VAL A 98 8.32 7.42 -5.37
N THR A 99 9.11 7.96 -4.44
CA THR A 99 9.89 9.19 -4.61
C THR A 99 11.37 8.84 -4.65
N PHE A 100 12.04 9.12 -5.78
CA PHE A 100 13.48 8.91 -5.92
C PHE A 100 14.29 10.08 -5.37
N PRO A 101 15.61 9.92 -5.13
CA PRO A 101 16.50 11.01 -4.73
C PRO A 101 16.53 12.19 -5.72
N SER A 102 16.21 11.95 -6.99
CA SER A 102 16.02 13.00 -8.01
C SER A 102 14.80 13.87 -7.77
N LEU A 103 13.95 13.53 -6.80
CA LEU A 103 12.62 14.08 -6.50
C LEU A 103 11.53 13.71 -7.51
N ASP A 104 11.85 12.83 -8.46
CA ASP A 104 10.83 12.26 -9.35
C ASP A 104 9.88 11.37 -8.54
N LYS A 105 8.58 11.53 -8.81
CA LYS A 105 7.51 10.78 -8.16
C LYS A 105 6.75 9.93 -9.14
N TYR A 106 6.53 8.67 -8.80
CA TYR A 106 5.81 7.71 -9.62
C TYR A 106 4.73 6.99 -8.80
N ALA A 107 3.51 6.95 -9.32
CA ALA A 107 2.46 6.07 -8.81
C ALA A 107 2.62 4.69 -9.46
N ILE A 108 2.98 3.67 -8.67
CA ILE A 108 3.36 2.35 -9.20
C ILE A 108 2.24 1.33 -9.11
N ALA A 109 1.30 1.53 -8.19
CA ALA A 109 0.11 0.71 -8.05
C ALA A 109 -1.01 1.55 -7.43
N SER A 110 -2.24 1.31 -7.86
CA SER A 110 -3.42 1.92 -7.26
C SER A 110 -4.63 1.02 -7.42
N GLY A 111 -5.58 1.16 -6.50
CA GLY A 111 -6.75 0.31 -6.50
C GLY A 111 -7.85 0.79 -5.57
N GLN A 112 -8.89 -0.04 -5.44
CA GLN A 112 -9.88 0.14 -4.39
C GLN A 112 -9.37 -0.46 -3.09
N ALA A 113 -9.58 0.21 -1.96
CA ALA A 113 -9.31 -0.35 -0.65
C ALA A 113 -10.65 -0.66 0.04
N ARG A 114 -10.69 -1.74 0.82
CA ARG A 114 -11.88 -2.10 1.59
C ARG A 114 -11.48 -2.56 2.98
N LEU A 115 -12.12 -1.97 3.99
CA LEU A 115 -12.04 -2.45 5.35
C LEU A 115 -13.21 -3.41 5.61
N ILE A 116 -12.87 -4.66 5.95
CA ILE A 116 -13.81 -5.69 6.35
C ILE A 116 -13.88 -5.70 7.87
N ARG A 117 -15.10 -5.65 8.41
CA ARG A 117 -15.32 -5.71 9.86
C ARG A 117 -14.73 -6.99 10.44
N GLY A 118 -13.90 -6.86 11.47
CA GLY A 118 -13.38 -7.99 12.22
C GLY A 118 -14.47 -8.60 13.11
N ILE A 119 -14.72 -9.90 13.02
CA ILE A 119 -15.50 -10.60 14.06
C ILE A 119 -14.57 -10.80 15.25
N VAL A 120 -14.68 -9.93 16.25
CA VAL A 120 -14.05 -10.14 17.56
C VAL A 120 -14.83 -11.25 18.27
N GLN A 121 -14.28 -12.47 18.30
CA GLN A 121 -14.72 -13.45 19.29
C GLN A 121 -14.18 -13.01 20.64
N SER A 122 -14.93 -12.17 21.35
CA SER A 122 -14.68 -11.90 22.76
C SER A 122 -14.88 -13.20 23.53
N ARG A 123 -13.79 -13.87 23.93
CA ARG A 123 -13.84 -14.88 24.99
C ARG A 123 -14.34 -14.17 26.25
N THR A 124 -15.60 -14.46 26.58
CA THR A 124 -16.22 -14.11 27.87
C THR A 124 -15.60 -14.96 28.97
#